data_AF-A0A1Y4JHC8-F1
#
_entry.id   AF-A0A1Y4JHC8-F1
#
_cell.length_a   1.000
_cell.length_b   1.000
_cell.length_c   1.000
_cell.angle_alpha   90.00
_cell.angle_beta   90.00
_cell.angle_gamma   90.00
#
_symmetry.space_group_name_H-M   'P 1'
#
loop_
_entity.id
_entity.type
_entity.pdbx_description
1 polymer ?
#
loop_
_entity_poly.entity_id
_entity_poly.type
_entity_poly.pdbx_seq_one_letter_code
_entity_poly.pdbx_strand_id
1 'polypeptide(L)'
;MIYEVNGNLRSSMLIDGTAEARLADILTIMDKRTFPKRESERIVGGPGRLKALVNSQRVRVEYRTNGRSYYNASDVLSFAKVRKGRNHEKNNSQRAIA
;
A
#
# COMPACT_ATOMS: atom_id res chain seq x y z
N MET A 1 -0.15 -25.72 -0.19
CA MET A 1 0.54 -26.76 -1.01
C MET A 1 0.78 -26.21 -2.43
N ILE A 2 2.01 -26.21 -2.94
CA ILE A 2 2.26 -25.76 -4.33
C ILE A 2 1.88 -26.90 -5.28
N TYR A 3 1.06 -26.63 -6.29
CA TYR A 3 0.63 -27.60 -7.30
C TYR A 3 0.57 -26.97 -8.69
N GLU A 4 0.76 -27.78 -9.72
CA GLU A 4 0.86 -27.33 -11.10
C GLU A 4 -0.47 -27.50 -11.84
N VAL A 5 -0.91 -26.48 -12.56
CA VAL A 5 -2.10 -26.53 -13.44
C VAL A 5 -1.74 -25.90 -14.78
N ASN A 6 -1.86 -26.66 -15.88
CA ASN A 6 -1.58 -26.20 -17.24
C ASN A 6 -0.20 -25.54 -17.39
N GLY A 7 0.86 -26.16 -16.85
CA GLY A 7 2.23 -25.65 -16.94
C GLY A 7 2.53 -24.42 -16.08
N ASN A 8 1.58 -23.98 -15.24
CA ASN A 8 1.75 -22.85 -14.33
C ASN A 8 1.76 -23.33 -12.88
N LEU A 9 2.84 -23.01 -12.17
CA LEU A 9 2.96 -23.23 -10.73
C LEU A 9 1.92 -22.37 -9.99
N ARG A 10 0.96 -23.01 -9.35
CA ARG A 10 -0.04 -22.38 -8.48
C ARG A 10 0.22 -22.78 -7.03
N SER A 11 -0.08 -21.88 -6.10
CA SER A 11 -0.02 -22.17 -4.67
C SER A 11 -1.44 -22.35 -4.14
N SER A 12 -1.74 -23.48 -3.49
CA SER A 12 -2.87 -23.56 -2.54
C SER A 12 -2.44 -22.89 -1.23
N MET A 13 -2.30 -21.57 -1.25
CA MET A 13 -2.48 -20.81 -0.03
C MET A 13 -3.95 -20.97 0.36
N LEU A 14 -4.15 -21.69 1.47
CA LEU A 14 -5.34 -21.88 2.30
C LEU A 14 -6.66 -21.36 1.70
N ILE A 15 -7.54 -22.31 1.38
CA ILE A 15 -8.94 -22.13 0.97
C ILE A 15 -9.77 -21.83 2.24
N ASP A 16 -9.37 -20.81 2.97
CA ASP A 16 -10.03 -20.38 4.18
C ASP A 16 -10.29 -18.91 3.86
N GLY A 17 -11.45 -18.58 3.29
CA GLY A 17 -11.82 -17.27 2.74
C GLY A 17 -11.78 -16.08 3.72
N THR A 18 -11.08 -16.23 4.84
CA THR A 18 -10.60 -15.24 5.79
C THR A 18 -9.90 -14.06 5.09
N ALA A 19 -10.02 -12.89 5.71
CA ALA A 19 -9.45 -11.65 5.18
C ALA A 19 -7.91 -11.70 5.19
N GLU A 20 -7.32 -12.40 6.16
CA GLU A 20 -5.89 -12.54 6.36
C GLU A 20 -5.23 -13.34 5.25
N ALA A 21 -5.83 -14.47 4.84
CA ALA A 21 -5.31 -15.28 3.73
C ALA A 21 -5.36 -14.49 2.41
N ARG A 22 -6.46 -13.78 2.15
CA ARG A 22 -6.60 -12.90 0.98
C ARG A 22 -5.59 -11.77 0.98
N LEU A 23 -5.32 -11.16 2.14
CA LEU A 23 -4.32 -10.13 2.28
C LEU A 23 -2.91 -10.67 2.00
N ALA A 24 -2.58 -11.86 2.53
CA ALA A 24 -1.28 -12.50 2.29
C ALA A 24 -1.05 -12.81 0.81
N ASP A 25 -2.08 -13.30 0.10
CA ASP A 25 -2.03 -13.51 -1.35
C ASP A 25 -1.74 -12.20 -2.11
N ILE A 26 -2.47 -11.13 -1.76
CA ILE A 26 -2.29 -9.81 -2.37
C ILE A 26 -0.86 -9.32 -2.16
N LEU A 27 -0.36 -9.34 -0.91
CA LEU A 27 0.99 -8.89 -0.59
C LEU A 27 2.05 -9.72 -1.32
N THR A 28 1.85 -11.03 -1.44
CA THR A 28 2.76 -11.92 -2.20
C THR A 28 2.82 -11.55 -3.68
N ILE A 29 1.68 -11.30 -4.33
CA ILE A 29 1.65 -10.88 -5.73
C ILE A 29 2.29 -9.50 -5.92
N MET A 30 2.06 -8.59 -4.97
CA MET A 30 2.57 -7.22 -5.01
C MET A 30 4.07 -7.13 -4.70
N ASP A 31 4.68 -8.15 -4.10
CA ASP A 31 6.12 -8.16 -3.78
C ASP A 31 7.02 -8.01 -5.02
N LYS A 32 6.54 -8.47 -6.19
CA LYS A 32 7.25 -8.33 -7.48
C LYS A 32 6.94 -7.02 -8.21
N ARG A 33 6.14 -6.14 -7.61
CA ARG A 33 5.68 -4.88 -8.21
C ARG A 33 6.21 -3.69 -7.42
N THR A 34 6.20 -2.53 -8.06
CA THR A 34 6.63 -1.29 -7.43
C THR A 34 5.66 -0.15 -7.70
N PHE A 35 5.60 0.80 -6.77
CA PHE A 35 4.90 2.07 -6.93
C PHE A 35 5.89 3.21 -7.13
N PRO A 36 5.54 4.23 -7.94
CA PRO A 36 6.31 5.47 -8.01
C PRO A 36 6.22 6.23 -6.67
N LYS A 37 7.20 7.12 -6.43
CA LYS A 37 7.29 7.94 -5.21
C LYS A 37 5.97 8.58 -4.78
N ARG A 38 5.34 9.37 -5.67
CA ARG A 38 4.12 10.13 -5.34
C ARG A 38 2.95 9.24 -4.91
N GLU A 39 2.82 8.06 -5.51
CA GLU A 39 1.78 7.10 -5.14
C GLU A 39 2.07 6.47 -3.78
N SER A 40 3.32 6.06 -3.57
CA SER A 40 3.79 5.49 -2.29
C SER A 40 3.56 6.46 -1.13
N GLU A 41 3.90 7.75 -1.31
CA GLU A 41 3.66 8.79 -0.31
C GLU A 41 2.18 8.93 0.04
N ARG A 42 1.28 8.87 -0.96
CA ARG A 42 -0.16 8.94 -0.72
C ARG A 42 -0.67 7.75 0.09
N ILE A 43 -0.21 6.54 -0.23
CA ILE A 43 -0.64 5.30 0.43
C ILE A 43 -0.20 5.26 1.89
N VAL A 44 1.08 5.53 2.17
CA VAL A 44 1.60 5.45 3.56
C VAL A 44 1.20 6.64 4.42
N GLY A 45 0.66 7.71 3.82
CA GLY A 45 0.14 8.88 4.51
C GLY A 45 1.06 10.11 4.50
N GLY A 46 2.13 10.12 3.71
CA GLY A 46 2.91 11.32 3.37
C GLY A 46 4.40 11.07 3.11
N PRO A 47 5.13 12.07 2.58
CA PRO A 47 6.55 11.98 2.26
C PRO A 47 7.45 11.73 3.47
N GLY A 48 7.21 12.41 4.60
CA GLY A 48 8.00 12.22 5.81
C GLY A 48 7.89 10.79 6.37
N ARG A 49 6.69 10.20 6.29
CA ARG A 49 6.46 8.82 6.73
C ARG A 49 7.11 7.80 5.80
N LEU A 50 7.00 8.00 4.47
CA LEU A 50 7.68 7.14 3.51
C LEU A 50 9.20 7.16 3.74
N LYS A 51 9.78 8.35 3.91
CA LYS A 51 11.21 8.51 4.21
C LYS A 51 11.62 7.77 5.48
N ALA A 52 10.84 7.86 6.56
CA ALA A 52 11.11 7.13 7.80
C ALA A 52 11.08 5.61 7.59
N LEU A 53 10.10 5.10 6.84
CA LEU A 53 9.98 3.67 6.56
C LEU A 53 11.17 3.13 5.76
N VAL A 54 11.62 3.87 4.74
CA VAL A 54 12.82 3.52 3.96
C VAL A 54 14.08 3.56 4.83
N ASN A 55 14.27 4.62 5.61
CA ASN A 55 15.43 4.75 6.51
C ASN A 55 15.49 3.61 7.54
N SER A 56 14.34 3.12 8.00
CA SER A 56 14.24 1.97 8.90
C SER A 56 14.29 0.61 8.19
N GLN A 57 14.58 0.57 6.88
CA GLN A 57 14.62 -0.63 6.04
C GLN A 57 13.31 -1.44 6.00
N ARG A 58 12.18 -0.80 6.29
CA ARG A 58 10.85 -1.43 6.27
C ARG A 58 10.16 -1.34 4.91
N VAL A 59 10.65 -0.47 4.03
CA VAL A 59 10.20 -0.33 2.65
C VAL A 59 11.43 -0.35 1.74
N ARG A 60 11.51 -1.36 0.88
CA ARG A 60 12.55 -1.47 -0.14
C ARG A 60 12.33 -0.43 -1.23
N VAL A 61 13.43 0.16 -1.69
CA VAL A 61 13.44 1.18 -2.76
C VAL A 61 14.45 0.80 -3.83
N GLU A 62 14.05 0.96 -5.09
CA GLU A 62 14.86 0.80 -6.28
C GLU A 62 15.04 2.17 -6.95
N TYR A 63 16.29 2.51 -7.29
CA TYR A 63 16.60 3.70 -8.07
C TYR A 63 16.90 3.29 -9.51
N ARG A 64 16.04 3.70 -10.44
CA ARG A 64 16.21 3.38 -11.86
C ARG A 64 17.08 4.41 -12.56
N THR A 65 17.62 4.03 -13.72
CA THR A 65 18.50 4.87 -14.56
C THR A 65 17.88 6.21 -14.97
N ASN A 66 16.55 6.31 -14.95
CA ASN A 66 15.81 7.55 -15.20
C ASN A 66 15.79 8.53 -13.99
N GLY A 67 16.54 8.24 -12.93
CA GLY A 67 16.60 9.04 -11.70
C GLY A 67 15.35 8.95 -10.82
N ARG A 68 14.37 8.11 -11.17
CA ARG A 68 13.14 7.94 -10.38
C ARG A 68 13.31 6.82 -9.35
N SER A 69 12.73 7.04 -8.18
CA SER A 69 12.62 6.03 -7.12
C SER A 69 11.29 5.28 -7.22
N TYR A 70 11.40 3.97 -7.08
CA TYR A 70 10.29 3.02 -7.08
C TYR A 70 10.33 2.22 -5.77
N TYR A 71 9.20 2.08 -5.11
CA TYR A 71 9.10 1.50 -3.78
C TYR A 71 8.36 0.18 -3.90
N ASN A 72 8.82 -0.86 -3.19
CA ASN A 72 8.19 -2.17 -3.23
C ASN A 72 6.72 -2.06 -2.81
N ALA A 73 5.83 -2.62 -3.62
CA ALA A 73 4.41 -2.42 -3.44
C ALA A 73 3.84 -3.20 -2.24
N SER A 74 4.37 -4.39 -1.93
CA SER A 74 3.99 -5.16 -0.75
C SER A 74 4.33 -4.41 0.54
N ASP A 75 5.55 -3.88 0.62
CA ASP A 75 6.01 -3.10 1.77
C ASP A 75 5.15 -1.83 1.97
N VAL A 76 4.86 -1.11 0.87
CA VAL A 76 4.03 0.10 0.90
C VAL A 76 2.61 -0.20 1.38
N LEU A 77 1.98 -1.27 0.87
CA LEU A 77 0.62 -1.67 1.27
C LEU A 77 0.55 -2.12 2.73
N SER A 78 1.61 -2.76 3.23
CA SER A 78 1.72 -3.16 4.64
C SER A 78 1.70 -1.97 5.61
N PHE A 79 2.02 -0.77 5.13
CA PHE A 79 1.96 0.50 5.89
C PHE A 79 0.89 1.47 5.39
N ALA A 80 -0.07 0.98 4.60
CA ALA A 80 -1.15 1.79 4.08
C ALA A 80 -1.94 2.46 5.22
N LYS A 81 -2.26 3.75 5.04
CA LYS A 81 -3.02 4.53 6.00
C LYS A 81 -4.31 5.01 5.35
N VAL A 82 -5.44 4.50 5.82
CA VAL A 82 -6.75 5.04 5.46
C VAL A 82 -6.84 6.47 6.03
N ARG A 83 -6.95 7.46 5.14
CA ARG A 83 -7.30 8.82 5.55
C ARG A 83 -8.77 8.78 5.98
N LYS A 84 -9.04 8.68 7.29
CA LYS A 84 -10.34 9.05 7.84
C LYS A 84 -10.56 10.52 7.46
N GLY A 85 -11.43 10.79 6.50
CA GLY A 85 -11.79 12.16 6.16
C GLY A 85 -12.23 12.87 7.44
N ARG A 86 -11.65 14.04 7.73
CA ARG A 86 -12.35 14.99 8.59
C ARG A 86 -13.59 15.37 7.79
N ASN A 87 -14.74 14.79 8.12
CA ASN A 87 -16.00 15.34 7.66
C ASN A 87 -15.98 16.81 8.08
N HIS A 88 -15.86 17.71 7.11
CA HIS A 88 -16.10 19.13 7.33
C HIS A 88 -17.62 19.25 7.53
N GLU A 89 -18.10 18.95 8.74
CA GLU A 89 -19.37 19.50 9.22
C GLU A 89 -19.16 21.01 9.27
N LYS A 90 -19.50 21.68 8.16
CA LYS A 90 -19.63 23.13 8.14
C LYS A 90 -20.81 23.46 9.07
N ASN A 91 -20.51 23.80 10.32
CA ASN A 91 -21.48 24.41 11.22
C ASN A 91 -21.96 25.74 10.61
N ASN A 92 -23.10 25.68 9.93
CA ASN A 92 -23.73 26.81 9.23
C ASN A 92 -24.53 27.71 10.18
N SER A 93 -24.07 27.91 11.42
CA SER A 93 -24.82 28.63 12.46
C SER A 93 -24.46 30.12 12.61
N GLN A 94 -23.67 30.70 11.70
CA GLN A 94 -23.25 32.12 11.78
C GLN A 94 -23.80 33.04 10.67
N ARG A 95 -24.90 32.68 9.99
CA ARG A 95 -25.54 33.53 8.97
C ARG A 95 -26.96 34.02 9.30
N ALA A 96 -27.27 34.17 10.58
CA ALA A 96 -28.54 34.77 11.03
C ALA A 96 -28.29 35.95 11.98
N ILE A 97 -27.51 36.94 11.53
CA ILE A 97 -27.58 38.31 12.07
C ILE A 97 -27.40 39.24 10.86
N ALA A 98 -28.51 39.73 10.33
CA ALA A 98 -28.63 40.91 9.48
C ALA A 98 -30.05 41.46 9.67
#